data_AF-A0A1Q6E4X2-F1
#
_entry.id   AF-A0A1Q6E4X2-F1
#
_cell.length_a   1.000
_cell.length_b   1.000
_cell.length_c   1.000
_cell.angle_alpha   90.00
_cell.angle_beta   90.00
_cell.angle_gamma   90.00
#
_symmetry.space_group_name_H-M   'P 1'
#
loop_
_entity.id
_entity.type
_entity.pdbx_description
1 polymer ?
#
loop_
_entity_poly.entity_id
_entity_poly.type
_entity_poly.pdbx_seq_one_letter_code
_entity_poly.pdbx_strand_id
1 'polypeptide(L)'
;MRAIMKRSPAFIERSFSCEERAYCDATASPEFHYATRFAAKEAVVKALGTGFRHGIRPNDIEVYLNAKGKPRVRLHRAAAKIAAHLGIEEIPLSLSYTHNEAVACALALTEDSRTKAKARVTTSAQDLSRQFKEARSLLDDLPAADGKEGA
;
A
#
# COMPACT_ATOMS: atom_id res chain seq x y z
N MET A 1 5.94 7.35 20.56
CA MET A 1 4.84 6.59 21.17
C MET A 1 5.00 6.38 22.68
N ARG A 2 6.15 5.88 23.17
CA ARG A 2 6.42 5.68 24.62
C ARG A 2 6.02 6.88 25.51
N ALA A 3 6.42 8.09 25.14
CA ALA A 3 6.05 9.30 25.89
C ALA A 3 4.53 9.59 25.88
N ILE A 4 3.85 9.30 24.77
CA ILE A 4 2.40 9.48 24.64
C ILE A 4 1.66 8.49 25.54
N MET A 5 2.08 7.22 25.54
CA MET A 5 1.49 6.18 26.41
C MET A 5 1.60 6.56 27.90
N LYS A 6 2.74 7.11 28.32
CA LYS A 6 2.93 7.59 29.70
C LYS A 6 2.08 8.81 30.04
N ARG A 7 2.01 9.80 29.13
CA ARG A 7 1.33 11.09 29.39
C ARG A 7 -0.18 11.01 29.22
N SER A 8 -0.67 10.17 28.30
CA SER A 8 -2.09 10.06 27.99
C SER A 8 -2.46 8.60 27.69
N PRO A 9 -2.66 7.77 28.73
CA PRO A 9 -3.11 6.38 28.55
C PRO A 9 -4.40 6.28 27.73
N ALA A 10 -5.34 7.20 27.97
CA ALA A 10 -6.59 7.31 27.22
C ALA A 10 -6.41 7.57 25.71
N PHE A 11 -5.22 7.99 25.25
CA PHE A 11 -4.93 8.06 23.81
C PHE A 11 -4.99 6.68 23.18
N ILE A 12 -4.47 5.65 23.84
CA ILE A 12 -4.43 4.28 23.32
C ILE A 12 -5.86 3.73 23.18
N GLU A 13 -6.67 3.89 24.22
CA GLU A 13 -8.07 3.44 24.20
C GLU A 13 -8.91 4.11 23.11
N ARG A 14 -8.69 5.42 22.89
CA ARG A 14 -9.43 6.19 21.89
C ARG A 14 -8.95 5.99 20.47
N SER A 15 -7.68 5.60 20.27
CA SER A 15 -7.06 5.55 18.94
C SER A 15 -6.99 4.14 18.36
N PHE A 16 -7.02 3.11 19.19
CA PHE A 16 -6.84 1.72 18.77
C PHE A 16 -8.04 0.85 19.18
N SER A 17 -8.37 -0.14 18.35
CA SER A 17 -9.39 -1.14 18.65
C SER A 17 -8.93 -2.06 19.78
N CYS A 18 -9.85 -2.85 20.36
CA CYS A 18 -9.49 -3.85 21.36
C CYS A 18 -8.49 -4.87 20.81
N GLU A 19 -8.68 -5.32 19.56
CA GLU A 19 -7.82 -6.27 18.87
C GLU A 19 -6.41 -5.71 18.61
N GLU A 20 -6.32 -4.44 18.20
CA GLU A 20 -5.04 -3.77 18.00
C GLU A 20 -4.25 -3.66 19.31
N ARG A 21 -4.94 -3.31 20.42
CA ARG A 21 -4.32 -3.24 21.74
C ARG A 21 -3.85 -4.62 22.19
N ALA A 22 -4.71 -5.62 22.10
CA ALA A 22 -4.37 -7.01 22.45
C ALA A 22 -3.13 -7.50 21.70
N TYR A 23 -3.03 -7.23 20.39
CA TYR A 23 -1.82 -7.54 19.64
C TYR A 23 -0.61 -6.78 20.17
N CYS A 24 -0.69 -5.46 20.31
CA CYS A 24 0.46 -4.64 20.68
C CYS A 24 1.00 -5.02 22.07
N ASP A 25 0.09 -5.19 23.02
CA ASP A 25 0.40 -5.49 24.42
C ASP A 25 1.01 -6.89 24.58
N ALA A 26 0.74 -7.82 23.66
CA ALA A 26 1.33 -9.15 23.64
C ALA A 26 2.77 -9.20 23.09
N THR A 27 3.31 -8.09 22.57
CA THR A 27 4.66 -8.04 22.01
C THR A 27 5.71 -7.63 23.06
N ALA A 28 6.98 -7.98 22.84
CA ALA A 28 8.08 -7.59 23.73
C ALA A 28 8.33 -6.07 23.79
N SER A 29 7.83 -5.30 22.82
CA SER A 29 8.00 -3.84 22.78
C SER A 29 6.73 -3.16 22.23
N PRO A 30 5.67 -3.06 23.06
CA PRO A 30 4.37 -2.57 22.62
C PRO A 30 4.41 -1.18 21.98
N GLU A 31 5.29 -0.29 22.44
CA GLU A 31 5.40 1.09 21.94
C GLU A 31 5.74 1.16 20.45
N PHE A 32 6.53 0.21 19.91
CA PHE A 32 6.88 0.18 18.51
C PHE A 32 5.69 -0.30 17.68
N HIS A 33 5.00 -1.34 18.15
CA HIS A 33 3.81 -1.86 17.48
C HIS A 33 2.65 -0.86 17.49
N TYR A 34 2.47 -0.10 18.57
CA TYR A 34 1.54 1.03 18.61
C TYR A 34 1.96 2.14 17.65
N ALA A 35 3.25 2.49 17.60
CA ALA A 35 3.75 3.51 16.67
C ALA A 35 3.49 3.11 15.21
N THR A 36 3.81 1.88 14.83
CA THR A 36 3.61 1.35 13.48
C THR A 36 2.14 1.35 13.08
N ARG A 37 1.24 0.95 13.98
CA ARG A 37 -0.20 1.02 13.71
C ARG A 37 -0.72 2.44 13.61
N PHE A 38 -0.20 3.36 14.42
CA PHE A 38 -0.59 4.76 14.30
C PHE A 38 -0.13 5.37 12.97
N ALA A 39 1.11 5.08 12.55
CA ALA A 39 1.63 5.46 11.24
C ALA A 39 0.77 4.90 10.10
N ALA A 40 0.31 3.65 10.23
CA ALA A 40 -0.60 3.02 9.29
C ALA A 40 -1.97 3.72 9.24
N LYS A 41 -2.58 4.06 10.38
CA LYS A 41 -3.83 4.81 10.44
C LYS A 41 -3.69 6.19 9.77
N GLU A 42 -2.58 6.88 10.01
CA GLU A 42 -2.24 8.15 9.35
C GLU A 42 -2.08 8.00 7.83
N ALA A 43 -1.38 6.95 7.38
CA ALA A 43 -1.22 6.68 5.95
C ALA A 43 -2.57 6.40 5.27
N VAL A 44 -3.43 5.62 5.92
CA VAL A 44 -4.77 5.29 5.41
C VAL A 44 -5.65 6.54 5.35
N VAL A 45 -5.74 7.35 6.41
CA VAL A 45 -6.60 8.54 6.40
C VAL A 45 -6.15 9.58 5.36
N LYS A 46 -4.84 9.62 5.07
CA LYS A 46 -4.28 10.44 3.98
C LYS A 46 -4.61 9.88 2.61
N ALA A 47 -4.55 8.56 2.43
CA ALA A 47 -4.99 7.91 1.19
C ALA A 47 -6.50 8.13 0.91
N LEU A 48 -7.31 8.28 1.96
CA LEU A 48 -8.72 8.68 1.87
C LEU A 48 -8.92 10.18 1.59
N GLY A 49 -7.86 10.98 1.50
CA GLY A 49 -7.91 12.41 1.13
C GLY A 49 -8.50 13.35 2.19
N THR A 50 -8.72 12.88 3.42
CA THR A 50 -9.42 13.67 4.46
C THR A 50 -8.53 14.05 5.64
N GLY A 51 -7.57 13.22 6.05
CA GLY A 51 -6.87 13.41 7.33
C GLY A 51 -7.80 13.28 8.55
N PHE A 52 -7.24 13.27 9.77
CA PHE A 52 -8.04 13.08 11.00
C PHE A 52 -8.90 14.29 11.41
N ARG A 53 -8.65 15.48 10.86
CA ARG A 53 -9.41 16.69 11.22
C ARG A 53 -10.80 16.73 10.60
N HIS A 54 -11.06 15.93 9.58
CA HIS A 54 -12.27 16.00 8.76
C HIS A 54 -13.25 14.85 9.06
N GLY A 55 -13.39 14.49 10.34
CA GLY A 55 -14.45 13.60 10.83
C GLY A 55 -14.07 12.11 10.96
N ILE A 56 -12.95 11.67 10.39
CA ILE A 56 -12.42 10.31 10.65
C ILE A 56 -11.63 10.31 11.96
N ARG A 57 -12.01 9.43 12.89
CA ARG A 57 -11.22 9.18 14.10
C ARG A 57 -10.16 8.10 13.85
N PRO A 58 -9.04 8.08 14.58
CA PRO A 58 -8.04 7.02 14.41
C PRO A 58 -8.60 5.60 14.63
N ASN A 59 -9.57 5.43 15.53
CA ASN A 59 -10.25 4.15 15.78
C ASN A 59 -11.38 3.82 14.76
N ASP A 60 -11.55 4.64 13.72
CA ASP A 60 -12.35 4.26 12.55
C ASP A 60 -11.51 3.48 11.52
N ILE A 61 -10.19 3.41 11.72
CA ILE A 61 -9.27 2.66 10.88
C ILE A 61 -8.61 1.60 11.75
N GLU A 62 -8.84 0.34 11.48
CA GLU A 62 -8.26 -0.78 12.23
C GLU A 62 -7.21 -1.51 11.39
N VAL A 63 -6.03 -1.73 11.96
CA VAL A 63 -4.90 -2.39 11.32
C VAL A 63 -4.65 -3.75 11.96
N TYR A 64 -4.86 -4.80 11.19
CA TYR A 64 -4.72 -6.19 11.64
C TYR A 64 -3.83 -6.99 10.70
N LEU A 65 -3.27 -8.09 11.20
CA LEU A 65 -2.58 -9.07 10.36
C LEU A 65 -3.56 -10.18 10.01
N ASN A 66 -3.61 -10.60 8.75
CA ASN A 66 -4.38 -11.79 8.38
C ASN A 66 -3.65 -13.08 8.82
N ALA A 67 -4.26 -14.24 8.58
CA ALA A 67 -3.69 -15.55 8.95
C ALA A 67 -2.31 -15.84 8.33
N LYS A 68 -1.93 -15.14 7.25
CA LYS A 68 -0.61 -15.25 6.60
C LYS A 68 0.37 -14.17 7.07
N GLY A 69 0.03 -13.40 8.10
CA GLY A 69 0.84 -12.30 8.62
C GLY A 69 0.82 -11.03 7.77
N LYS A 70 0.05 -10.97 6.68
CA LYS A 70 -0.04 -9.78 5.82
C LYS A 70 -0.87 -8.69 6.50
N PRO A 71 -0.38 -7.45 6.63
CA PRO A 71 -1.15 -6.35 7.18
C PRO A 71 -2.32 -5.99 6.28
N ARG A 72 -3.47 -5.73 6.90
CA ARG A 72 -4.74 -5.37 6.28
C ARG A 72 -5.40 -4.26 7.07
N VAL A 73 -6.31 -3.56 6.40
CA VAL A 73 -7.07 -2.44 6.94
C VAL A 73 -8.54 -2.83 6.97
N ARG A 74 -9.20 -2.56 8.10
CA ARG A 74 -10.65 -2.57 8.22
C ARG A 74 -11.13 -1.17 8.53
N LEU A 75 -12.03 -0.65 7.71
CA LEU A 75 -12.60 0.68 7.90
C LEU A 75 -13.96 0.57 8.60
N HIS A 76 -14.20 1.50 9.51
CA HIS A 76 -15.40 1.59 10.32
C HIS A 76 -16.02 2.99 10.20
N ARG A 77 -17.30 3.12 10.57
CA ARG A 77 -18.01 4.41 10.76
C ARG A 77 -17.76 5.42 9.62
N ALA A 78 -17.18 6.59 9.94
CA ALA A 78 -16.93 7.66 8.98
C ALA A 78 -15.94 7.25 7.89
N ALA A 79 -14.88 6.52 8.24
CA ALA A 79 -13.88 6.06 7.28
C ALA A 79 -14.49 5.10 6.25
N ALA A 80 -15.35 4.17 6.68
CA ALA A 80 -16.05 3.25 5.79
C ALA A 80 -16.99 4.00 4.82
N LYS A 81 -17.74 4.99 5.31
CA LYS A 81 -18.64 5.81 4.48
C LYS A 81 -17.87 6.59 3.42
N ILE A 82 -16.76 7.21 3.80
CA ILE A 82 -15.89 7.98 2.90
C ILE A 82 -15.28 7.06 1.84
N ALA A 83 -14.73 5.90 2.25
CA ALA A 83 -14.16 4.95 1.30
C ALA A 83 -15.18 4.44 0.28
N ALA A 84 -16.41 4.14 0.74
CA ALA A 84 -17.50 3.74 -0.14
C ALA A 84 -17.89 4.87 -1.12
N HIS A 85 -17.99 6.11 -0.65
CA HIS A 85 -18.29 7.27 -1.49
C HIS A 85 -17.20 7.53 -2.54
N LEU A 86 -15.93 7.28 -2.20
CA LEU A 86 -14.80 7.41 -3.10
C LEU A 86 -14.62 6.20 -4.05
N GLY A 87 -15.45 5.16 -3.93
CA GLY A 87 -15.33 3.94 -4.75
C GLY A 87 -14.05 3.15 -4.48
N ILE A 88 -13.52 3.20 -3.26
CA ILE A 88 -12.31 2.47 -2.88
C ILE A 88 -12.68 1.01 -2.57
N GLU A 89 -12.02 0.09 -3.27
CA GLU A 89 -12.25 -1.34 -3.15
C GLU A 89 -11.23 -2.04 -2.26
N GLU A 90 -9.98 -1.59 -2.31
CA GLU A 90 -8.88 -2.19 -1.55
C GLU A 90 -7.91 -1.13 -1.07
N ILE A 91 -7.39 -1.37 0.14
CA ILE A 91 -6.30 -0.59 0.71
C ILE A 91 -5.11 -1.51 0.99
N PRO A 92 -4.22 -1.74 0.01
CA PRO A 92 -2.93 -2.37 0.27
C PRO A 92 -2.14 -1.54 1.26
N LEU A 93 -1.56 -2.22 2.26
CA LEU A 93 -0.80 -1.61 3.33
C LEU A 93 0.56 -2.29 3.43
N SER A 94 1.61 -1.47 3.55
CA SER A 94 2.97 -1.91 3.86
C SER A 94 3.44 -1.21 5.13
N LEU A 95 4.12 -1.96 6.01
CA LEU A 95 4.59 -1.50 7.31
C LEU A 95 6.09 -1.77 7.42
N SER A 96 6.84 -0.80 7.93
CA SER A 96 8.25 -0.95 8.30
C SER A 96 8.52 -0.18 9.58
N TYR A 97 9.38 -0.70 10.45
CA TYR A 97 9.77 0.01 11.65
C TYR A 97 11.17 -0.41 12.11
N THR A 98 11.81 0.51 12.81
CA THR A 98 13.07 0.32 13.52
C THR A 98 12.84 0.65 15.00
N HIS A 99 13.89 0.67 15.81
CA HIS A 99 13.82 1.10 17.20
C HIS A 99 13.47 2.58 17.36
N ASN A 100 13.61 3.39 16.30
CA ASN A 100 13.45 4.84 16.38
C ASN A 100 12.32 5.37 15.49
N GLU A 101 11.95 4.62 14.45
CA GLU A 101 11.04 5.11 13.41
C GLU A 101 10.02 4.06 13.03
N ALA A 102 8.84 4.51 12.62
CA ALA A 102 7.82 3.65 12.05
C ALA A 102 7.25 4.33 10.80
N VAL A 103 7.20 3.58 9.71
CA VAL A 103 6.76 4.04 8.39
C VAL A 103 5.65 3.12 7.90
N ALA A 104 4.62 3.72 7.32
CA ALA A 104 3.56 2.98 6.66
C ALA A 104 3.25 3.61 5.31
N CYS A 105 2.97 2.77 4.32
CA CYS A 105 2.50 3.18 3.02
C CYS A 105 1.15 2.52 2.76
N ALA A 106 0.15 3.32 2.40
CA ALA A 106 -1.19 2.87 2.05
C ALA A 106 -1.56 3.39 0.66
N LEU A 107 -2.18 2.53 -0.14
CA LEU A 107 -2.73 2.88 -1.46
C LEU A 107 -4.25 2.76 -1.41
N ALA A 108 -4.97 3.71 -2.00
CA ALA A 108 -6.41 3.60 -2.19
C ALA A 108 -6.68 3.13 -3.62
N LEU A 109 -7.07 1.87 -3.80
CA LEU A 109 -7.36 1.30 -5.11
C LEU A 109 -8.86 1.39 -5.41
N THR A 110 -9.18 2.01 -6.54
CA THR A 110 -10.52 2.03 -7.14
C THR A 110 -10.55 1.17 -8.40
N GLU A 111 -11.73 0.81 -8.88
CA GLU A 111 -11.87 0.07 -10.14
C GLU A 111 -11.23 0.81 -11.32
N ASP A 112 -11.42 2.12 -11.40
CA ASP A 112 -10.79 2.98 -12.41
C ASP A 112 -9.26 2.88 -12.38
N SER A 113 -8.67 2.88 -11.18
CA SER A 113 -7.21 2.77 -11.02
C SER A 113 -6.68 1.41 -11.49
N ARG A 114 -7.42 0.32 -11.24
CA ARG A 114 -7.09 -1.02 -11.72
C ARG A 114 -7.22 -1.12 -13.23
N THR A 115 -8.28 -0.55 -13.80
CA THR A 115 -8.53 -0.55 -15.24
C THR A 115 -7.43 0.20 -15.99
N LYS A 116 -7.06 1.41 -15.52
CA LYS A 116 -5.95 2.19 -16.08
C LYS A 116 -4.61 1.45 -16.00
N ALA A 117 -4.34 0.76 -14.87
CA ALA A 117 -3.13 -0.04 -14.72
C ALA A 117 -3.09 -1.21 -15.72
N LYS A 118 -4.19 -1.97 -15.86
CA LYS A 118 -4.30 -3.07 -16.84
C LYS A 118 -4.14 -2.58 -18.28
N ALA A 119 -4.75 -1.45 -18.62
CA ALA A 119 -4.61 -0.84 -19.94
C ALA A 119 -3.15 -0.50 -20.24
N ARG A 120 -2.43 0.16 -19.32
CA ARG A 120 -1.02 0.52 -19.49
C ARG A 120 -0.11 -0.69 -19.68
N VAL A 121 -0.33 -1.76 -18.93
CA VAL A 121 0.44 -3.01 -19.08
C VAL A 121 0.17 -3.65 -20.45
N THR A 122 -1.09 -3.66 -20.88
CA THR A 122 -1.48 -4.20 -22.19
C THR A 122 -0.84 -3.42 -23.33
N THR A 123 -0.91 -2.09 -23.29
CA THR A 123 -0.27 -1.22 -24.28
C THR A 123 1.24 -1.46 -24.32
N SER A 124 1.91 -1.51 -23.16
CA SER A 124 3.35 -1.77 -23.11
C SER A 124 3.75 -3.13 -23.68
N ALA A 125 2.96 -4.18 -23.45
CA ALA A 125 3.22 -5.51 -24.01
C ALA A 125 3.00 -5.56 -25.54
N GLN A 126 1.98 -4.84 -26.03
CA GLN A 126 1.72 -4.67 -27.46
C GLN A 126 2.86 -3.90 -28.13
N ASP A 127 3.35 -2.82 -27.50
CA ASP A 127 4.46 -2.01 -28.00
C ASP A 127 5.75 -2.83 -28.08
N LEU A 128 6.06 -3.62 -27.03
CA LEU A 128 7.21 -4.52 -27.03
C LEU A 128 7.13 -5.53 -28.18
N SER A 129 5.95 -6.14 -28.35
CA SER A 129 5.70 -7.13 -29.41
C SER A 129 5.85 -6.51 -30.81
N ARG A 130 5.44 -5.24 -30.99
CA ARG A 130 5.63 -4.50 -32.23
C ARG A 130 7.11 -4.22 -32.50
N GLN A 131 7.85 -3.75 -31.50
CA GLN A 131 9.29 -3.48 -31.62
C GLN A 131 10.08 -4.75 -31.98
N PHE A 132 9.75 -5.91 -31.37
CA PHE A 132 10.40 -7.18 -31.73
C PHE A 132 10.10 -7.61 -33.18
N LYS A 133 8.88 -7.38 -33.67
CA LYS A 133 8.54 -7.66 -35.07
C LYS A 133 9.30 -6.76 -36.03
N GLU A 134 9.38 -5.46 -35.74
CA GLU A 134 10.14 -4.50 -36.54
C GLU A 134 11.64 -4.85 -36.54
N ALA A 135 12.23 -5.14 -35.38
CA ALA A 135 13.62 -5.55 -35.28
C ALA A 135 13.93 -6.85 -36.05
N ARG A 136 13.01 -7.83 -36.03
CA ARG A 136 13.16 -9.07 -36.79
C ARG A 136 13.10 -8.84 -38.29
N SER A 137 12.17 -8.00 -38.76
CA SER A 137 12.09 -7.62 -40.17
C SER A 137 13.41 -7.00 -40.65
N LEU A 138 14.00 -6.10 -39.87
CA LEU A 138 15.28 -5.47 -40.20
C LEU A 138 16.44 -6.47 -40.28
N LEU A 139 16.42 -7.53 -39.48
CA LEU A 139 17.42 -8.60 -39.54
C LEU A 139 17.23 -9.50 -40.77
N ASP A 140 15.99 -9.78 -41.15
CA ASP A 140 15.68 -10.58 -42.35
C ASP A 140 16.06 -9.81 -43.64
N ASP A 141 16.06 -8.47 -43.61
CA ASP A 141 16.45 -7.59 -44.72
C ASP A 141 17.98 -7.40 -44.86
N LEU A 142 18.79 -7.94 -43.94
CA LEU A 142 20.24 -7.86 -44.05
C LEU A 142 20.74 -8.78 -45.18
N PRO A 143 21.54 -8.28 -46.14
CA PRO A 143 22.14 -9.14 -47.15
C PRO A 143 23.05 -10.16 -46.45
N ALA A 144 22.97 -11.42 -46.86
CA ALA A 144 23.87 -12.46 -46.37
C ALA A 144 25.31 -11.98 -46.59
N ALA A 145 26.11 -11.98 -45.52
CA ALA A 145 27.52 -11.63 -45.63
C ALA A 145 28.17 -12.62 -46.61
N ASP A 146 28.47 -12.16 -47.82
CA ASP A 146 29.19 -12.93 -48.82
C ASP A 146 30.60 -13.21 -48.28
N GLY A 147 30.75 -14.38 -47.65
CA GLY A 147 32.01 -14.96 -47.28
C GLY A 147 32.81 -15.32 -48.53
N LYS A 148 33.60 -14.36 -49.03
CA LYS A 148 34.77 -14.65 -49.85
C LYS A 148 36.01 -14.11 -49.15
N GLU A 149 36.52 -14.90 -48.20
CA GLU A 149 37.96 -14.85 -47.90
C GLU A 149 38.67 -15.51 -49.09
N GLY A 150 39.48 -14.70 -49.77
CA GLY A 150 40.38 -15.13 -50.82
C GLY A 150 41.54 -15.94 -50.26
N ALA A 151 42.03 -16.82 -51.15
CA ALA A 151 43.24 -17.65 -51.14
C ALA A 151 44.41 -17.20 -50.23
#